data_AF-A0A1V6TDA7-F1
#
_entry.id   AF-A0A1V6TDA7-F1
#
_cell.length_a   1.000
_cell.length_b   1.000
_cell.length_c   1.000
_cell.angle_alpha   90.00
_cell.angle_beta   90.00
_cell.angle_gamma   90.00
#
_symmetry.space_group_name_H-M   'P 1'
#
loop_
_entity.id
_entity.type
_entity.pdbx_description
1 polymer ?
#
loop_
_entity_poly.entity_id
_entity_poly.type
_entity_poly.pdbx_seq_one_letter_code
_entity_poly.pdbx_strand_id
1 'polypeptide(L)'
;MPTVQDLLLTHVPPPLWGDNGTSTSAKRWTDEFPRFERIIYHGSRQGPTSFEDIHRFLGPDQRTPSMADRLGLATAAHRPNNTPQYMENEADVVRVFYQDVISPVALAFSGSTAATFQSPEMPPQMGGALMNQRSESSTQDAAHNIDFQMVMPHSNQLLSRPAIIGEFKKPRSIIPNEWKSSERGSFGAVTRSLQKELRGYAWKYRCPQVFIFDGNHLVLVQFRARSLDGIRDATCDIDVCVISHPIGTILENIPTMQYAIYLLCWTGFRRLCGTLSFRTVGDVLERAPLEVTIDNLIRKYQYFSGIPSWYGYDGSKYQSPRGWRRDFRWRLRSNGRWEGYWYWTNGHETVRDTENCFIWSR
;
A
#
# COMPACT_ATOMS: atom_id res chain seq x y z
N MET A 1 12.57 16.03 19.30
CA MET A 1 12.67 14.56 19.17
C MET A 1 12.13 14.21 17.78
N PRO A 2 12.80 13.33 17.00
CA PRO A 2 12.28 12.95 15.69
C PRO A 2 10.92 12.25 15.82
N THR A 3 10.11 12.38 14.79
CA THR A 3 8.79 11.76 14.62
C THR A 3 8.87 10.60 13.62
N VAL A 4 7.83 9.77 13.55
CA VAL A 4 7.69 8.75 12.51
C VAL A 4 7.75 9.39 11.12
N GLN A 5 7.17 10.58 10.93
CA GLN A 5 7.29 11.33 9.68
C GLN A 5 8.75 11.62 9.33
N ASP A 6 9.54 12.07 10.31
CA ASP A 6 10.97 12.32 10.11
C ASP A 6 11.70 11.04 9.71
N LEU A 7 11.35 9.89 10.30
CA LEU A 7 11.95 8.60 9.92
C LEU A 7 11.55 8.17 8.50
N LEU A 8 10.27 8.34 8.13
CA LEU A 8 9.80 8.05 6.77
C LEU A 8 10.49 8.94 5.74
N LEU A 9 10.89 10.17 6.09
CA LEU A 9 11.56 11.09 5.17
C LEU A 9 13.10 11.03 5.26
N THR A 10 13.65 10.20 6.13
CA THR A 10 15.10 10.03 6.27
C THR A 10 15.63 9.05 5.22
N HIS A 11 16.56 9.52 4.37
CA HIS A 11 17.27 8.65 3.45
C HIS A 11 18.26 7.76 4.19
N VAL A 12 18.19 6.46 3.92
CA VAL A 12 19.15 5.48 4.41
C VAL A 12 20.34 5.41 3.44
N PRO A 13 21.58 5.34 3.95
CA PRO A 13 22.76 5.16 3.11
C PRO A 13 22.60 3.97 2.16
N PRO A 14 23.09 4.07 0.91
CA PRO A 14 23.06 2.92 0.02
C PRO A 14 23.91 1.78 0.62
N PRO A 15 23.48 0.52 0.46
CA PRO A 15 24.24 -0.63 0.92
C PRO A 15 25.54 -0.80 0.11
N LEU A 16 26.49 -1.52 0.69
CA LEU A 16 27.73 -1.94 0.04
C LEU A 16 27.48 -3.24 -0.72
N TRP A 17 28.02 -3.38 -1.93
CA TRP A 17 27.65 -4.45 -2.85
C TRP A 17 28.77 -5.47 -3.03
N GLY A 18 28.42 -6.75 -3.01
CA GLY A 18 29.24 -7.81 -3.63
C GLY A 18 29.00 -7.93 -5.13
N ASP A 19 29.99 -8.47 -5.85
CA ASP A 19 29.87 -8.80 -7.27
C ASP A 19 29.11 -10.11 -7.44
N ASN A 20 27.87 -10.06 -7.95
CA ASN A 20 27.06 -11.25 -8.18
C ASN A 20 26.24 -11.14 -9.47
N GLY A 21 26.14 -12.27 -10.18
CA GLY A 21 25.38 -12.42 -11.41
C GLY A 21 23.86 -12.43 -11.21
N THR A 22 23.14 -12.10 -12.29
CA THR A 22 21.67 -12.09 -12.32
C THR A 22 21.14 -13.52 -12.35
N SER A 23 20.47 -13.95 -11.28
CA SER A 23 19.74 -15.22 -11.26
C SER A 23 18.39 -14.99 -10.59
N THR A 24 17.33 -15.17 -11.37
CA THR A 24 15.95 -15.16 -10.89
C THR A 24 15.36 -16.56 -11.04
N SER A 25 14.74 -17.08 -9.99
CA SER A 25 13.93 -18.30 -10.07
C SER A 25 12.61 -17.97 -10.78
N ALA A 26 12.31 -18.65 -11.89
CA ALA A 26 11.03 -18.51 -12.58
C ALA A 26 10.00 -19.48 -11.97
N LYS A 27 8.87 -18.94 -11.52
CA LYS A 27 7.77 -19.72 -10.92
C LYS A 27 6.81 -20.17 -12.03
N ARG A 28 6.88 -21.46 -12.42
CA ARG A 28 6.10 -22.02 -13.56
C ARG A 28 4.59 -21.77 -13.49
N TRP A 29 4.00 -21.76 -12.28
CA TRP A 29 2.55 -21.51 -12.13
C TRP A 29 2.15 -20.12 -12.63
N THR A 30 3.08 -19.17 -12.68
CA THR A 30 2.82 -17.81 -13.15
C THR A 30 2.73 -17.72 -14.68
N ASP A 31 3.08 -18.78 -15.42
CA ASP A 31 3.12 -18.76 -16.88
C ASP A 31 1.74 -18.52 -17.52
N GLU A 32 0.66 -18.90 -16.82
CA GLU A 32 -0.73 -18.67 -17.23
C GLU A 32 -1.18 -17.20 -17.14
N PHE A 33 -0.41 -16.35 -16.44
CA PHE A 33 -0.73 -14.95 -16.29
C PHE A 33 -0.12 -14.13 -17.43
N PRO A 34 -0.87 -13.18 -18.01
CA PRO A 34 -0.31 -12.28 -18.99
C PRO A 34 0.67 -11.31 -18.32
N ARG A 35 1.69 -10.92 -19.08
CA ARG A 35 2.59 -9.82 -18.71
C ARG A 35 1.82 -8.49 -18.64
N PHE A 36 2.52 -7.40 -18.35
CA PHE A 36 1.90 -6.08 -18.30
C PHE A 36 1.83 -5.49 -19.71
N GLU A 37 0.62 -5.41 -20.30
CA GLU A 37 0.41 -4.84 -21.64
C GLU A 37 0.06 -3.34 -21.61
N ARG A 38 -0.39 -2.83 -20.45
CA ARG A 38 -0.86 -1.46 -20.23
C ARG A 38 -0.25 -0.85 -18.98
N ILE A 39 1.03 -0.51 -19.06
CA ILE A 39 1.76 0.17 -17.97
C ILE A 39 1.53 1.67 -18.04
N ILE A 40 1.15 2.26 -16.91
CA ILE A 40 1.10 3.69 -16.67
C ILE A 40 2.24 4.00 -15.70
N TYR A 41 3.37 4.48 -16.22
CA TYR A 41 4.51 4.86 -15.39
C TYR A 41 4.29 6.24 -14.75
N HIS A 42 4.50 6.34 -13.44
CA HIS A 42 4.42 7.56 -12.65
C HIS A 42 5.82 7.95 -12.19
N GLY A 43 6.48 8.82 -12.95
CA GLY A 43 7.83 9.29 -12.65
C GLY A 43 8.48 9.98 -13.84
N SER A 44 9.65 10.57 -13.61
CA SER A 44 10.49 11.08 -14.70
C SER A 44 11.13 9.94 -15.49
N ARG A 45 11.02 9.98 -16.82
CA ARG A 45 11.71 9.01 -17.70
C ARG A 45 13.23 9.12 -17.62
N GLN A 46 13.73 10.32 -17.36
CA GLN A 46 15.17 10.64 -17.40
C GLN A 46 15.75 10.96 -16.00
N GLY A 47 14.89 11.12 -14.99
CA GLY A 47 15.27 11.52 -13.64
C GLY A 47 14.79 10.56 -12.55
N PRO A 48 15.09 10.88 -11.29
CA PRO A 48 14.50 10.19 -10.15
C PRO A 48 12.99 10.49 -10.08
N THR A 49 12.26 9.58 -9.47
CA THR A 49 10.86 9.78 -9.11
C THR A 49 10.77 10.89 -8.06
N SER A 50 9.83 11.83 -8.21
CA SER A 50 9.58 12.90 -7.24
C SER A 50 8.46 12.54 -6.25
N PHE A 51 8.31 13.32 -5.17
CA PHE A 51 7.15 13.19 -4.27
C PHE A 51 5.82 13.30 -5.02
N GLU A 52 5.70 14.26 -5.95
CA GLU A 52 4.48 14.45 -6.74
C GLU A 52 4.16 13.23 -7.62
N ASP A 53 5.17 12.53 -8.12
CA ASP A 53 4.96 11.32 -8.91
C ASP A 53 4.40 10.18 -8.06
N ILE A 54 4.87 10.01 -6.81
CA ILE A 54 4.30 9.03 -5.87
C ILE A 54 2.87 9.40 -5.49
N HIS A 55 2.59 10.68 -5.24
CA HIS A 55 1.23 11.13 -4.97
C HIS A 55 0.30 10.87 -6.16
N ARG A 56 0.77 11.08 -7.40
CA ARG A 56 0.01 10.76 -8.61
C ARG A 56 -0.24 9.26 -8.77
N PHE A 57 0.75 8.42 -8.46
CA PHE A 57 0.65 6.96 -8.47
C PHE A 57 -0.47 6.45 -7.55
N LEU A 58 -0.67 7.10 -6.39
CA LEU A 58 -1.62 6.65 -5.35
C LEU A 58 -2.98 7.37 -5.38
N GLY A 59 -3.08 8.43 -6.19
CA GLY A 59 -4.32 9.15 -6.51
C GLY A 59 -4.44 10.55 -5.89
N PRO A 60 -5.30 11.40 -6.45
CA PRO A 60 -5.35 12.85 -6.18
C PRO A 60 -5.78 13.25 -4.76
N ASP A 61 -6.46 12.37 -4.02
CA ASP A 61 -7.05 12.69 -2.72
C ASP A 61 -6.06 12.62 -1.53
N GLN A 62 -4.77 12.39 -1.76
CA GLN A 62 -3.78 12.26 -0.67
C GLN A 62 -3.06 13.56 -0.27
N ARG A 63 -3.39 14.70 -0.88
CA ARG A 63 -2.72 15.97 -0.54
C ARG A 63 -3.07 16.49 0.86
N THR A 64 -4.17 16.03 1.44
CA THR A 64 -4.58 16.39 2.81
C THR A 64 -4.48 15.14 3.69
N PRO A 65 -3.50 15.07 4.61
CA PRO A 65 -3.40 13.97 5.56
C PRO A 65 -4.69 13.86 6.38
N SER A 66 -5.24 12.65 6.44
CA SER A 66 -6.37 12.35 7.33
C SER A 66 -5.95 12.49 8.80
N MET A 67 -6.90 12.57 9.72
CA MET A 67 -6.58 12.52 11.16
C MET A 67 -5.81 11.27 11.57
N ALA A 68 -6.01 10.14 10.88
CA ALA A 68 -5.21 8.94 11.11
C ALA A 68 -3.74 9.13 10.72
N ASP A 69 -3.49 9.78 9.57
CA ASP A 69 -2.14 10.09 9.10
C ASP A 69 -1.44 11.03 10.07
N ARG A 70 -2.09 12.10 10.49
CA ARG A 70 -1.49 13.09 11.40
C ARG A 70 -0.99 12.49 12.71
N LEU A 71 -1.60 11.39 13.13
CA LEU A 71 -1.35 10.80 14.43
C LEU A 71 -0.20 9.80 14.42
N GLY A 72 -0.26 8.84 13.48
CA GLY A 72 0.84 7.89 13.26
C GLY A 72 2.12 8.63 12.91
N LEU A 73 2.04 9.63 12.04
CA LEU A 73 3.19 10.40 11.56
C LEU A 73 3.78 11.34 12.61
N ALA A 74 2.96 11.96 13.47
CA ALA A 74 3.45 12.89 14.49
C ALA A 74 4.05 12.20 15.72
N THR A 75 3.95 10.88 15.83
CA THR A 75 4.45 10.19 17.02
C THR A 75 5.97 10.25 17.10
N ALA A 76 6.48 10.57 18.28
CA ALA A 76 7.91 10.53 18.57
C ALA A 76 8.50 9.14 18.33
N ALA A 77 9.64 9.09 17.64
CA ALA A 77 10.32 7.86 17.30
C ALA A 77 11.84 8.03 17.43
N HIS A 78 12.54 6.92 17.65
CA HIS A 78 14.00 6.90 17.68
C HIS A 78 14.53 6.59 16.29
N ARG A 79 15.62 7.27 15.90
CA ARG A 79 16.28 6.96 14.64
C ARG A 79 16.81 5.52 14.66
N PRO A 80 16.69 4.77 13.55
CA PRO A 80 17.35 3.48 13.42
C PRO A 80 18.86 3.63 13.59
N ASN A 81 19.51 2.56 14.04
CA ASN A 81 20.96 2.46 13.96
C ASN A 81 21.36 2.28 12.49
N ASN A 82 21.83 3.36 11.87
CA ASN A 82 22.26 3.34 10.48
C ASN A 82 23.70 2.82 10.40
N THR A 83 23.85 1.51 10.25
CA THR A 83 25.13 0.88 9.94
C THR A 83 25.13 0.45 8.48
N PRO A 84 26.12 0.85 7.66
CA PRO A 84 26.23 0.37 6.27
C PRO A 84 26.13 -1.15 6.21
N GLN A 85 25.18 -1.64 5.43
CA GLN A 85 24.95 -3.07 5.25
C GLN A 85 25.66 -3.54 3.99
N TYR A 86 26.36 -4.66 4.08
CA TYR A 86 26.89 -5.36 2.92
C TYR A 86 25.84 -6.35 2.41
N MET A 87 25.60 -6.36 1.10
CA MET A 87 24.61 -7.23 0.46
C MET A 87 25.21 -8.03 -0.68
N GLU A 88 25.07 -9.36 -0.59
CA GLU A 88 25.47 -10.30 -1.63
C GLU A 88 24.30 -11.12 -2.15
N ASN A 89 23.38 -11.49 -1.26
CA ASN A 89 22.30 -12.42 -1.57
C ASN A 89 20.93 -11.84 -1.20
N GLU A 90 19.88 -12.61 -1.50
CA GLU A 90 18.49 -12.23 -1.25
C GLU A 90 18.19 -12.10 0.26
N ALA A 91 18.81 -12.91 1.13
CA ALA A 91 18.64 -12.79 2.57
C ALA A 91 19.22 -11.47 3.12
N ASP A 92 20.27 -10.93 2.50
CA ASP A 92 20.78 -9.60 2.83
C ASP A 92 19.80 -8.49 2.43
N VAL A 93 19.16 -8.62 1.26
CA VAL A 93 18.10 -7.70 0.80
C VAL A 93 16.93 -7.71 1.77
N VAL A 94 16.51 -8.89 2.21
CA VAL A 94 15.46 -9.08 3.22
C VAL A 94 15.86 -8.37 4.52
N ARG A 95 17.07 -8.61 5.03
CA ARG A 95 17.58 -7.97 6.26
C ARG A 95 17.53 -6.44 6.16
N VAL A 96 18.05 -5.87 5.07
CA VAL A 96 18.03 -4.42 4.81
C VAL A 96 16.61 -3.89 4.75
N PHE A 97 15.71 -4.57 4.06
CA PHE A 97 14.31 -4.14 4.00
C PHE A 97 13.67 -4.08 5.40
N TYR A 98 13.90 -5.09 6.23
CA TYR A 98 13.35 -5.13 7.59
C TYR A 98 13.94 -4.05 8.51
N GLN A 99 15.24 -3.82 8.43
CA GLN A 99 15.94 -2.83 9.26
C GLN A 99 15.60 -1.39 8.84
N ASP A 100 15.69 -1.11 7.54
CA ASP A 100 15.79 0.25 7.03
C ASP A 100 14.49 0.75 6.41
N VAL A 101 13.70 -0.14 5.78
CA VAL A 101 12.51 0.25 5.01
C VAL A 101 11.23 0.08 5.83
N ILE A 102 10.92 -1.14 6.27
CA ILE A 102 9.60 -1.42 6.85
C ILE A 102 9.48 -0.99 8.31
N SER A 103 10.57 -0.89 9.06
CA SER A 103 10.52 -0.54 10.49
C SER A 103 9.86 0.84 10.73
N PRO A 104 10.27 1.93 10.05
CA PRO A 104 9.57 3.21 10.12
C PRO A 104 8.11 3.14 9.66
N VAL A 105 7.81 2.35 8.63
CA VAL A 105 6.45 2.16 8.12
C VAL A 105 5.56 1.47 9.16
N ALA A 106 6.07 0.42 9.79
CA ALA A 106 5.34 -0.32 10.80
C ALA A 106 5.00 0.58 12.00
N LEU A 107 5.92 1.47 12.39
CA LEU A 107 5.67 2.48 13.43
C LEU A 107 4.56 3.47 13.05
N ALA A 108 4.29 3.73 11.77
CA ALA A 108 3.18 4.61 11.37
C ALA A 108 1.80 3.97 11.64
N PHE A 109 1.76 2.64 11.84
CA PHE A 109 0.51 1.88 11.94
C PHE A 109 0.34 1.06 13.23
N SER A 110 1.34 1.01 14.12
CA SER A 110 1.38 0.05 15.24
C SER A 110 1.57 0.68 16.62
N GLY A 111 1.08 0.00 17.66
CA GLY A 111 1.45 0.31 19.04
C GLY A 111 0.97 1.69 19.51
N SER A 112 1.70 2.29 20.43
CA SER A 112 1.38 3.58 21.05
C SER A 112 1.25 4.77 20.07
N THR A 113 1.77 4.63 18.86
CA THR A 113 1.87 5.69 17.85
C THR A 113 0.62 5.83 16.98
N ALA A 114 -0.19 4.78 16.90
CA ALA A 114 -1.57 4.90 16.49
C ALA A 114 -2.37 5.36 17.71
N ALA A 115 -2.71 6.65 17.76
CA ALA A 115 -3.46 7.17 18.89
C ALA A 115 -4.98 7.18 18.64
N THR A 116 -5.71 7.43 19.71
CA THR A 116 -7.17 7.47 19.74
C THR A 116 -7.58 8.81 20.35
N PHE A 117 -8.51 9.51 19.71
CA PHE A 117 -9.06 10.75 20.27
C PHE A 117 -10.37 10.45 20.98
N GLN A 118 -10.47 10.80 22.27
CA GLN A 118 -11.72 10.67 23.04
C GLN A 118 -12.79 11.66 22.62
N SER A 119 -12.36 12.86 22.20
CA SER A 119 -13.15 13.90 21.57
C SER A 119 -12.17 14.89 20.90
N PRO A 120 -12.63 15.86 20.08
CA PRO A 120 -11.77 16.91 19.53
C PRO A 120 -11.02 17.75 20.59
N GLU A 121 -11.48 17.71 21.85
CA GLU A 121 -10.97 18.51 22.96
C GLU A 121 -10.06 17.70 23.92
N MET A 122 -9.93 16.39 23.71
CA MET A 122 -9.19 15.49 24.60
C MET A 122 -7.83 15.07 24.00
N PRO A 123 -6.79 14.91 24.84
CA PRO A 123 -5.47 14.47 24.38
C PRO A 123 -5.49 13.02 23.84
N PRO A 124 -4.65 12.71 22.85
CA PRO A 124 -4.59 11.39 22.22
C PRO A 124 -4.17 10.28 23.19
N GLN A 125 -4.87 9.14 23.18
CA GLN A 125 -4.49 7.92 23.91
C GLN A 125 -3.77 6.92 23.00
N MET A 126 -2.64 6.41 23.46
CA MET A 126 -1.70 5.60 22.69
C MET A 126 -2.13 4.12 22.54
N GLY A 127 -2.14 3.56 21.31
CA GLY A 127 -2.39 2.14 21.02
C GLY A 127 -3.19 1.86 19.73
N GLY A 128 -2.61 1.19 18.73
CA GLY A 128 -3.30 0.71 17.52
C GLY A 128 -2.85 -0.67 17.02
N ALA A 129 -3.40 -1.09 15.88
CA ALA A 129 -3.34 -2.47 15.39
C ALA A 129 -1.91 -2.98 15.23
N LEU A 130 -1.59 -4.16 15.80
CA LEU A 130 -0.33 -4.84 15.56
C LEU A 130 -0.29 -5.29 14.10
N MET A 131 0.60 -4.75 13.28
CA MET A 131 0.76 -5.26 11.94
C MET A 131 1.50 -6.60 12.00
N ASN A 132 0.86 -7.65 11.51
CA ASN A 132 1.51 -8.94 11.37
C ASN A 132 2.29 -8.93 10.07
N GLN A 133 3.62 -8.96 10.18
CA GLN A 133 4.50 -9.38 9.12
C GLN A 133 4.43 -10.90 9.07
N ARG A 134 3.92 -11.47 7.99
CA ARG A 134 3.91 -12.92 7.79
C ARG A 134 4.61 -13.21 6.48
N SER A 135 5.71 -13.96 6.52
CA SER A 135 6.01 -14.86 5.41
C SER A 135 5.06 -16.05 5.60
N GLU A 136 4.07 -16.21 4.73
CA GLU A 136 3.17 -17.35 4.84
C GLU A 136 3.90 -18.62 4.41
N SER A 137 4.36 -19.38 5.40
CA SER A 137 4.68 -20.80 5.26
C SER A 137 3.67 -21.63 6.05
N SER A 138 2.37 -21.48 5.78
CA SER A 138 1.35 -22.33 6.38
C SER A 138 0.69 -23.18 5.30
N THR A 139 1.18 -24.42 5.18
CA THR A 139 0.48 -25.62 4.68
C THR A 139 -0.17 -25.61 3.28
N GLN A 140 -0.11 -24.51 2.52
CA GLN A 140 -0.52 -24.46 1.12
C GLN A 140 0.70 -24.24 0.23
N ASP A 141 1.04 -25.29 -0.52
CA ASP A 141 1.73 -25.26 -1.81
C ASP A 141 2.88 -24.22 -1.93
N ALA A 142 4.07 -24.59 -1.44
CA ALA A 142 5.26 -23.73 -1.35
C ALA A 142 5.65 -23.00 -2.65
N ALA A 143 5.13 -23.46 -3.79
CA ALA A 143 5.25 -22.78 -5.08
C ALA A 143 4.62 -21.37 -5.12
N HIS A 144 3.64 -21.08 -4.25
CA HIS A 144 2.82 -19.87 -4.30
C HIS A 144 3.10 -18.86 -3.18
N ASN A 145 4.17 -19.05 -2.40
CA ASN A 145 4.49 -18.17 -1.28
C ASN A 145 4.99 -16.79 -1.76
N ILE A 146 4.62 -15.76 -1.01
CA ILE A 146 5.17 -14.40 -1.10
C ILE A 146 6.13 -14.17 0.07
N ASP A 147 7.17 -13.38 -0.17
CA ASP A 147 8.16 -13.11 0.88
C ASP A 147 7.62 -12.17 1.96
N PHE A 148 6.76 -11.25 1.57
CA PHE A 148 6.22 -10.22 2.45
C PHE A 148 4.73 -9.99 2.24
N GLN A 149 4.00 -9.85 3.34
CA GLN A 149 2.68 -9.25 3.33
C GLN A 149 2.48 -8.41 4.58
N MET A 150 1.63 -7.40 4.43
CA MET A 150 1.22 -6.55 5.53
C MET A 150 -0.27 -6.67 5.75
N VAL A 151 -0.65 -7.12 6.95
CA VAL A 151 -2.04 -7.40 7.32
C VAL A 151 -2.40 -6.60 8.57
N MET A 152 -3.65 -6.12 8.63
CA MET A 152 -4.26 -5.59 9.85
C MET A 152 -5.07 -6.71 10.53
N PRO A 153 -4.63 -7.27 11.67
CA PRO A 153 -5.42 -8.21 12.42
C PRO A 153 -6.74 -7.57 12.83
N HIS A 154 -7.83 -8.26 12.52
CA HIS A 154 -9.16 -7.71 12.72
C HIS A 154 -10.16 -8.85 12.92
N SER A 155 -11.19 -8.61 13.73
CA SER A 155 -12.26 -9.60 13.97
C SER A 155 -13.06 -9.91 12.70
N ASN A 156 -13.25 -8.90 11.85
CA ASN A 156 -13.72 -9.05 10.47
C ASN A 156 -12.59 -9.59 9.57
N GLN A 157 -12.76 -10.82 9.09
CA GLN A 157 -11.80 -11.51 8.19
C GLN A 157 -11.53 -10.78 6.87
N LEU A 158 -12.44 -9.89 6.44
CA LEU A 158 -12.24 -9.09 5.23
C LEU A 158 -11.18 -8.01 5.44
N LEU A 159 -11.00 -7.51 6.66
CA LEU A 159 -9.93 -6.57 7.01
C LEU A 159 -8.61 -7.26 7.34
N SER A 160 -8.64 -8.54 7.72
CA SER A 160 -7.44 -9.35 7.95
C SER A 160 -6.81 -9.91 6.67
N ARG A 161 -7.17 -9.39 5.49
CA ARG A 161 -6.49 -9.70 4.23
C ARG A 161 -5.28 -8.78 4.02
N PRO A 162 -4.32 -9.14 3.17
CA PRO A 162 -3.15 -8.31 2.90
C PRO A 162 -3.53 -6.95 2.34
N ALA A 163 -3.05 -5.88 2.96
CA ALA A 163 -3.13 -4.52 2.44
C ALA A 163 -2.18 -4.35 1.26
N ILE A 164 -0.96 -4.85 1.43
CA ILE A 164 0.09 -4.93 0.42
C ILE A 164 0.77 -6.29 0.48
N ILE A 165 1.34 -6.71 -0.65
CA ILE A 165 2.21 -7.89 -0.74
C ILE A 165 3.52 -7.49 -1.42
N GLY A 166 4.59 -8.20 -1.11
CA GLY A 166 5.94 -7.90 -1.56
C GLY A 166 6.75 -9.14 -1.85
N GLU A 167 7.69 -8.98 -2.77
CA GLU A 167 8.64 -10.01 -3.16
C GLU A 167 10.04 -9.40 -3.17
N PHE A 168 11.01 -10.14 -2.63
CA PHE A 168 12.41 -9.77 -2.63
C PHE A 168 13.14 -10.47 -3.77
N LYS A 169 14.11 -9.79 -4.36
CA LYS A 169 14.99 -10.38 -5.37
C LYS A 169 16.44 -10.12 -4.98
N LYS A 170 17.34 -10.90 -5.59
CA LYS A 170 18.78 -10.70 -5.42
C LYS A 170 19.20 -9.26 -5.70
N PRO A 171 20.26 -8.77 -5.03
CA PRO A 171 20.84 -7.45 -5.26
C PRO A 171 20.88 -7.04 -6.75
N ARG A 172 20.30 -5.88 -7.08
CA ARG A 172 20.36 -5.26 -8.43
C ARG A 172 19.69 -6.06 -9.56
N SER A 173 18.76 -6.97 -9.24
CA SER A 173 18.03 -7.74 -10.25
C SER A 173 16.97 -6.94 -11.02
N ILE A 174 16.54 -5.79 -10.49
CA ILE A 174 15.57 -4.90 -11.14
C ILE A 174 16.32 -4.00 -12.11
N ILE A 175 15.88 -3.99 -13.37
CA ILE A 175 16.39 -3.09 -14.42
C ILE A 175 15.43 -1.91 -14.53
N PRO A 176 15.70 -0.74 -13.91
CA PRO A 176 14.71 0.33 -13.78
C PRO A 176 14.16 0.82 -15.10
N ASN A 177 15.02 0.93 -16.12
CA ASN A 177 14.63 1.42 -17.44
C ASN A 177 13.54 0.57 -18.10
N GLU A 178 13.53 -0.74 -17.84
CA GLU A 178 12.47 -1.61 -18.34
C GLU A 178 11.12 -1.27 -17.70
N TRP A 179 11.09 -0.92 -16.41
CA TRP A 179 9.86 -0.54 -15.69
C TRP A 179 9.40 0.90 -15.95
N LYS A 180 10.32 1.80 -16.35
CA LYS A 180 10.01 3.20 -16.69
C LYS A 180 9.50 3.36 -18.13
N SER A 181 9.77 2.40 -19.00
CA SER A 181 9.39 2.48 -20.41
C SER A 181 7.92 2.11 -20.60
N SER A 182 7.18 2.97 -21.31
CA SER A 182 5.84 2.64 -21.82
C SER A 182 5.89 1.97 -23.19
N GLU A 183 7.08 1.79 -23.77
CA GLU A 183 7.22 1.23 -25.11
C GLU A 183 7.01 -0.29 -25.07
N ARG A 184 5.93 -0.72 -25.72
CA ARG A 184 5.57 -2.14 -25.87
C ARG A 184 6.71 -2.88 -26.55
N GLY A 185 7.44 -3.70 -25.79
CA GLY A 185 8.43 -4.65 -26.33
C GLY A 185 9.84 -4.55 -25.75
N SER A 186 10.15 -3.50 -24.99
CA SER A 186 11.50 -3.30 -24.42
C SER A 186 11.80 -4.11 -23.15
N PHE A 187 10.91 -5.01 -22.72
CA PHE A 187 11.12 -5.80 -21.50
C PHE A 187 11.96 -7.04 -21.79
N GLY A 188 13.06 -7.21 -21.05
CA GLY A 188 13.86 -8.42 -21.04
C GLY A 188 13.10 -9.61 -20.46
N ALA A 189 13.65 -10.81 -20.66
CA ALA A 189 13.00 -12.05 -20.18
C ALA A 189 12.75 -12.03 -18.67
N VAL A 190 13.69 -11.47 -17.89
CA VAL A 190 13.59 -11.34 -16.43
C VAL A 190 12.39 -10.48 -16.03
N THR A 191 12.30 -9.24 -16.54
CA THR A 191 11.18 -8.34 -16.22
C THR A 191 9.84 -8.90 -16.67
N ARG A 192 9.78 -9.57 -17.84
CA ARG A 192 8.55 -10.25 -18.28
C ARG A 192 8.13 -11.34 -17.31
N SER A 193 9.07 -12.14 -16.80
CA SER A 193 8.80 -13.17 -15.78
C SER A 193 8.28 -12.53 -14.49
N LEU A 194 8.94 -11.46 -14.02
CA LEU A 194 8.53 -10.74 -12.82
C LEU A 194 7.11 -10.17 -12.97
N GLN A 195 6.77 -9.56 -14.10
CA GLN A 195 5.42 -9.02 -14.35
C GLN A 195 4.33 -10.10 -14.21
N LYS A 196 4.57 -11.29 -14.78
CA LYS A 196 3.63 -12.42 -14.64
C LYS A 196 3.48 -12.85 -13.18
N GLU A 197 4.60 -12.97 -12.48
CA GLU A 197 4.66 -13.33 -11.07
C GLU A 197 3.87 -12.35 -10.20
N LEU A 198 4.08 -11.03 -10.37
CA LEU A 198 3.35 -10.01 -9.61
C LEU A 198 1.85 -10.03 -9.89
N ARG A 199 1.43 -10.31 -11.13
CA ARG A 199 0.01 -10.47 -11.46
C ARG A 199 -0.59 -11.70 -10.80
N GLY A 200 0.13 -12.83 -10.86
CA GLY A 200 -0.26 -14.06 -10.20
C GLY A 200 -0.47 -13.85 -8.70
N TYR A 201 0.47 -13.16 -8.04
CA TYR A 201 0.37 -12.82 -6.64
C TYR A 201 -0.79 -11.89 -6.31
N ALA A 202 -0.94 -10.80 -7.06
CA ALA A 202 -2.04 -9.87 -6.86
C ALA A 202 -3.41 -10.57 -6.94
N TRP A 203 -3.57 -11.50 -7.89
CA TRP A 203 -4.78 -12.30 -8.04
C TRP A 203 -4.94 -13.32 -6.91
N LYS A 204 -3.92 -14.13 -6.64
CA LYS A 204 -3.96 -15.18 -5.61
C LYS A 204 -4.28 -14.62 -4.21
N TYR A 205 -3.60 -13.55 -3.83
CA TYR A 205 -3.74 -12.90 -2.52
C TYR A 205 -4.85 -11.83 -2.50
N ARG A 206 -5.56 -11.61 -3.62
CA ARG A 206 -6.63 -10.61 -3.76
C ARG A 206 -6.15 -9.21 -3.34
N CYS A 207 -4.91 -8.88 -3.71
CA CYS A 207 -4.20 -7.69 -3.28
C CYS A 207 -3.64 -6.93 -4.50
N PRO A 208 -4.36 -5.93 -5.03
CA PRO A 208 -3.88 -5.11 -6.15
C PRO A 208 -2.68 -4.20 -5.83
N GLN A 209 -2.24 -4.08 -4.57
CA GLN A 209 -1.05 -3.32 -4.18
C GLN A 209 0.12 -4.28 -3.98
N VAL A 210 1.10 -4.20 -4.88
CA VAL A 210 2.27 -5.10 -4.90
C VAL A 210 3.54 -4.26 -4.96
N PHE A 211 4.61 -4.73 -4.33
CA PHE A 211 5.94 -4.19 -4.56
C PHE A 211 6.98 -5.28 -4.83
N ILE A 212 8.08 -4.89 -5.47
CA ILE A 212 9.31 -5.69 -5.55
C ILE A 212 10.50 -4.87 -5.09
N PHE A 213 11.42 -5.51 -4.38
CA PHE A 213 12.62 -4.87 -3.85
C PHE A 213 13.86 -5.73 -4.08
N ASP A 214 14.93 -5.13 -4.58
CA ASP A 214 16.20 -5.80 -4.87
C ASP A 214 17.38 -5.20 -4.09
N GLY A 215 17.11 -4.48 -3.01
CA GLY A 215 18.13 -3.78 -2.22
C GLY A 215 18.54 -2.41 -2.77
N ASN A 216 18.39 -2.14 -4.08
CA ASN A 216 18.75 -0.85 -4.69
C ASN A 216 17.52 -0.09 -5.22
N HIS A 217 16.55 -0.83 -5.70
CA HIS A 217 15.36 -0.36 -6.39
C HIS A 217 14.13 -0.96 -5.72
N LEU A 218 13.13 -0.11 -5.57
CA LEU A 218 11.78 -0.46 -5.15
C LEU A 218 10.85 -0.16 -6.32
N VAL A 219 10.16 -1.17 -6.84
CA VAL A 219 9.09 -0.97 -7.83
C VAL A 219 7.76 -1.18 -7.13
N LEU A 220 6.91 -0.16 -7.19
CA LEU A 220 5.53 -0.22 -6.74
C LEU A 220 4.63 -0.52 -7.94
N VAL A 221 3.66 -1.40 -7.74
CA VAL A 221 2.69 -1.83 -8.75
C VAL A 221 1.29 -1.73 -8.17
N GLN A 222 0.39 -1.10 -8.92
CA GLN A 222 -1.03 -1.04 -8.57
C GLN A 222 -1.89 -1.44 -9.78
N PHE A 223 -2.61 -2.56 -9.62
CA PHE A 223 -3.55 -3.04 -10.64
C PHE A 223 -4.86 -2.25 -10.57
N ARG A 224 -5.23 -1.51 -11.61
CA ARG A 224 -6.46 -0.70 -11.67
C ARG A 224 -7.71 -1.55 -11.99
N ALA A 225 -7.74 -2.78 -11.50
CA ALA A 225 -8.83 -3.72 -11.72
C ALA A 225 -10.10 -3.28 -10.96
N ARG A 226 -11.27 -3.58 -11.53
CA ARG A 226 -12.58 -3.36 -10.90
C ARG A 226 -13.10 -4.58 -10.13
N SER A 227 -12.46 -5.71 -10.33
CA SER A 227 -12.79 -7.00 -9.72
C SER A 227 -11.52 -7.84 -9.59
N LEU A 228 -11.63 -8.97 -8.91
CA LEU A 228 -10.54 -9.94 -8.82
C LEU A 228 -10.14 -10.45 -10.21
N ASP A 229 -11.11 -10.85 -11.04
CA ASP A 229 -10.84 -11.36 -12.40
C ASP A 229 -10.22 -10.29 -13.31
N GLY A 230 -10.55 -9.02 -13.08
CA GLY A 230 -9.89 -7.90 -13.76
C GLY A 230 -8.39 -7.81 -13.47
N ILE A 231 -7.87 -8.42 -12.38
CA ILE A 231 -6.42 -8.53 -12.16
C ILE A 231 -5.79 -9.52 -13.14
N ARG A 232 -6.50 -10.59 -13.53
CA ARG A 232 -5.98 -11.59 -14.47
C ARG A 232 -6.00 -11.10 -15.92
N ASP A 233 -6.86 -10.13 -16.23
CA ASP A 233 -7.05 -9.58 -17.58
C ASP A 233 -5.78 -8.86 -18.10
N ALA A 234 -5.34 -9.22 -19.30
CA ALA A 234 -4.21 -8.58 -19.99
C ALA A 234 -4.45 -7.09 -20.26
N THR A 235 -5.71 -6.67 -20.39
CA THR A 235 -6.13 -5.30 -20.65
C THR A 235 -6.29 -4.43 -19.39
N CYS A 236 -5.98 -4.99 -18.22
CA CYS A 236 -5.93 -4.24 -16.96
C CYS A 236 -4.84 -3.17 -17.02
N ASP A 237 -5.22 -1.92 -16.75
CA ASP A 237 -4.27 -0.82 -16.57
C ASP A 237 -3.49 -1.02 -15.27
N ILE A 238 -2.17 -0.87 -15.33
CA ILE A 238 -1.26 -1.10 -14.21
C ILE A 238 -0.43 0.15 -13.99
N ASP A 239 -0.64 0.80 -12.86
CA ASP A 239 0.22 1.89 -12.43
C ASP A 239 1.55 1.30 -11.95
N VAL A 240 2.66 1.92 -12.34
CA VAL A 240 4.02 1.54 -11.92
C VAL A 240 4.77 2.77 -11.46
N CYS A 241 5.50 2.65 -10.35
CA CYS A 241 6.41 3.66 -9.86
C CYS A 241 7.74 3.00 -9.44
N VAL A 242 8.87 3.63 -9.74
CA VAL A 242 10.20 3.08 -9.45
C VAL A 242 10.96 4.06 -8.58
N ILE A 243 11.34 3.66 -7.38
CA ILE A 243 12.19 4.42 -6.46
C ILE A 243 13.54 3.74 -6.40
N SER A 244 14.61 4.52 -6.41
CA SER A 244 15.98 4.02 -6.37
C SER A 244 16.70 4.68 -5.20
N HIS A 245 17.68 3.98 -4.61
CA HIS A 245 18.57 4.64 -3.66
C HIS A 245 19.25 5.83 -4.35
N PRO A 246 19.33 6.99 -3.67
CA PRO A 246 20.03 8.14 -4.23
C PRO A 246 21.51 7.80 -4.39
N ILE A 247 22.06 8.09 -5.57
CA ILE A 247 23.50 8.02 -5.84
C ILE A 247 24.05 9.44 -5.71
N GLY A 248 24.97 9.66 -4.77
CA GLY A 248 25.56 10.98 -4.53
C GLY A 248 24.67 11.90 -3.69
N THR A 249 24.53 13.17 -4.10
CA THR A 249 23.80 14.18 -3.34
C THR A 249 22.30 13.88 -3.30
N ILE A 250 21.74 13.80 -2.09
CA ILE A 250 20.31 13.67 -1.87
C ILE A 250 19.63 14.97 -2.34
N LEU A 251 18.78 14.87 -3.36
CA LEU A 251 17.96 15.99 -3.80
C LEU A 251 16.71 16.09 -2.91
N GLU A 252 16.35 17.30 -2.50
CA GLU A 252 15.25 17.57 -1.54
C GLU A 252 13.88 17.04 -2.00
N ASN A 253 13.68 16.84 -3.30
CA ASN A 253 12.38 16.42 -3.88
C ASN A 253 12.30 14.92 -4.21
N ILE A 254 13.24 14.09 -3.73
CA ILE A 254 13.22 12.65 -3.95
C ILE A 254 12.57 11.97 -2.74
N PRO A 255 11.51 11.16 -2.93
CA PRO A 255 10.91 10.39 -1.86
C PRO A 255 11.81 9.23 -1.45
N THR A 256 11.72 8.86 -0.19
CA THR A 256 12.36 7.65 0.32
C THR A 256 11.54 6.40 -0.04
N MET A 257 12.15 5.23 0.07
CA MET A 257 11.44 3.96 -0.09
C MET A 257 10.43 3.72 1.03
N GLN A 258 10.77 4.13 2.26
CA GLN A 258 9.92 4.07 3.45
C GLN A 258 8.61 4.82 3.21
N TYR A 259 8.72 6.07 2.74
CA TYR A 259 7.57 6.92 2.47
C TYR A 259 6.67 6.31 1.40
N ALA A 260 7.28 5.78 0.34
CA ALA A 260 6.58 5.14 -0.75
C ALA A 260 5.81 3.87 -0.32
N ILE A 261 6.45 3.00 0.48
CA ILE A 261 5.79 1.83 1.08
C ILE A 261 4.67 2.28 2.02
N TYR A 262 4.90 3.26 2.90
CA TYR A 262 3.86 3.79 3.80
C TYR A 262 2.60 4.24 3.03
N LEU A 263 2.74 4.96 1.93
CA LEU A 263 1.57 5.40 1.16
C LEU A 263 0.90 4.24 0.39
N LEU A 264 1.68 3.25 -0.08
CA LEU A 264 1.11 2.02 -0.67
C LEU A 264 0.30 1.24 0.36
N CYS A 265 0.84 1.09 1.57
CA CYS A 265 0.18 0.50 2.74
C CYS A 265 -1.14 1.21 3.04
N TRP A 266 -1.11 2.54 3.10
CA TRP A 266 -2.29 3.35 3.36
C TRP A 266 -3.38 3.14 2.31
N THR A 267 -2.98 3.08 1.04
CA THR A 267 -3.89 2.78 -0.07
C THR A 267 -4.52 1.40 0.07
N GLY A 268 -3.71 0.39 0.43
CA GLY A 268 -4.19 -0.96 0.72
C GLY A 268 -5.19 -1.00 1.88
N PHE A 269 -4.92 -0.30 2.98
CA PHE A 269 -5.85 -0.23 4.11
C PHE A 269 -7.13 0.52 3.77
N ARG A 270 -7.04 1.65 3.07
CA ARG A 270 -8.21 2.38 2.58
C ARG A 270 -9.10 1.51 1.70
N ARG A 271 -8.50 0.71 0.81
CA ARG A 271 -9.18 -0.31 -0.01
C ARG A 271 -9.89 -1.35 0.86
N LEU A 272 -9.21 -1.89 1.86
CA LEU A 272 -9.78 -2.85 2.82
C LEU A 272 -11.00 -2.25 3.55
N CYS A 273 -10.87 -1.02 4.06
CA CYS A 273 -11.94 -0.31 4.75
C CYS A 273 -13.14 -0.05 3.84
N GLY A 274 -12.93 0.47 2.62
CA GLY A 274 -14.03 0.76 1.69
C GLY A 274 -14.84 -0.47 1.24
N THR A 275 -14.38 -1.68 1.56
CA THR A 275 -14.97 -2.95 1.11
C THR A 275 -15.40 -3.85 2.28
N LEU A 276 -15.83 -3.25 3.38
CA LEU A 276 -16.25 -3.96 4.60
C LEU A 276 -17.50 -4.81 4.49
N SER A 277 -18.38 -4.52 3.52
CA SER A 277 -19.54 -5.36 3.27
C SER A 277 -19.13 -6.57 2.43
N PHE A 278 -19.97 -7.58 2.42
CA PHE A 278 -19.80 -8.73 1.55
C PHE A 278 -21.13 -9.13 0.93
N ARG A 279 -21.01 -9.75 -0.23
CA ARG A 279 -22.06 -10.57 -0.82
C ARG A 279 -21.55 -11.99 -0.94
N THR A 280 -22.44 -12.94 -0.71
CA THR A 280 -22.16 -14.35 -0.95
C THR A 280 -22.44 -14.65 -2.42
N VAL A 281 -21.42 -15.08 -3.16
CA VAL A 281 -21.55 -15.53 -4.56
C VAL A 281 -21.06 -16.98 -4.61
N GLY A 282 -22.00 -17.93 -4.62
CA GLY A 282 -21.68 -19.34 -4.36
C GLY A 282 -21.08 -19.51 -2.96
N ASP A 283 -19.97 -20.26 -2.87
CA ASP A 283 -19.24 -20.48 -1.60
C ASP A 283 -18.18 -19.40 -1.30
N VAL A 284 -18.13 -18.32 -2.10
CA VAL A 284 -17.11 -17.27 -1.98
C VAL A 284 -17.72 -16.00 -1.41
N LEU A 285 -17.15 -15.52 -0.31
CA LEU A 285 -17.39 -14.18 0.21
C LEU A 285 -16.70 -13.15 -0.68
N GLU A 286 -17.48 -12.50 -1.53
CA GLU A 286 -17.04 -11.39 -2.36
C GLU A 286 -17.24 -10.07 -1.63
N ARG A 287 -16.29 -9.17 -1.79
CA ARG A 287 -16.34 -7.84 -1.19
C ARG A 287 -17.40 -6.98 -1.87
N ALA A 288 -18.25 -6.37 -1.05
CA ALA A 288 -19.19 -5.37 -1.48
C ALA A 288 -18.87 -4.04 -0.78
N PRO A 289 -18.99 -2.91 -1.50
CA PRO A 289 -18.94 -1.61 -0.85
C PRO A 289 -20.17 -1.44 0.06
N LEU A 290 -20.01 -0.79 1.22
CA LEU A 290 -21.19 -0.33 1.98
C LEU A 290 -21.89 0.77 1.16
N GLU A 291 -23.20 0.69 1.02
CA GLU A 291 -23.96 1.73 0.32
C GLU A 291 -24.01 2.99 1.19
N VAL A 292 -23.65 4.13 0.60
CA VAL A 292 -23.69 5.45 1.25
C VAL A 292 -24.28 6.41 0.24
N THR A 293 -25.30 7.15 0.66
CA THR A 293 -25.98 8.15 -0.16
C THR A 293 -25.91 9.50 0.53
N ILE A 294 -25.45 10.52 -0.18
CA ILE A 294 -25.33 11.91 0.30
C ILE A 294 -25.81 12.82 -0.83
N ASP A 295 -26.74 13.74 -0.53
CA ASP A 295 -27.28 14.70 -1.49
C ASP A 295 -27.75 14.05 -2.82
N ASN A 296 -28.45 12.92 -2.73
CA ASN A 296 -28.90 12.11 -3.89
C ASN A 296 -27.76 11.53 -4.75
N LEU A 297 -26.53 11.54 -4.24
CA LEU A 297 -25.39 10.88 -4.86
C LEU A 297 -25.13 9.56 -4.15
N ILE A 298 -25.05 8.49 -4.92
CA ILE A 298 -24.69 7.16 -4.47
C ILE A 298 -23.18 6.99 -4.59
N ARG A 299 -22.55 6.60 -3.50
CA ARG A 299 -21.14 6.29 -3.48
C ARG A 299 -20.87 4.88 -4.01
N LYS A 300 -19.90 4.78 -4.90
CA LYS A 300 -19.22 3.55 -5.31
C LYS A 300 -17.75 3.62 -4.93
N TYR A 301 -17.05 2.49 -4.96
CA TYR A 301 -15.61 2.46 -4.72
C TYR A 301 -14.85 1.87 -5.89
N GLN A 302 -13.64 2.40 -6.09
CA GLN A 302 -12.65 1.74 -6.91
C GLN A 302 -12.08 0.55 -6.14
N TYR A 303 -12.28 -0.66 -6.67
CA TYR A 303 -11.85 -1.91 -6.06
C TYR A 303 -10.37 -1.90 -5.67
N PHE A 304 -9.51 -1.26 -6.46
CA PHE A 304 -8.08 -1.25 -6.21
C PHE A 304 -7.63 -0.22 -5.18
N SER A 305 -8.25 0.96 -5.07
CA SER A 305 -7.73 2.06 -4.24
C SER A 305 -8.58 2.37 -3.00
N GLY A 306 -9.84 1.91 -2.96
CA GLY A 306 -10.81 2.33 -1.97
C GLY A 306 -11.19 3.81 -2.07
N ILE A 307 -10.86 4.48 -3.17
CA ILE A 307 -11.26 5.86 -3.42
C ILE A 307 -12.76 5.88 -3.77
N PRO A 308 -13.56 6.72 -3.09
CA PRO A 308 -14.96 6.87 -3.40
C PRO A 308 -15.16 7.52 -4.77
N SER A 309 -16.20 7.13 -5.48
CA SER A 309 -16.68 7.77 -6.69
C SER A 309 -18.18 7.97 -6.55
N TRP A 310 -18.68 9.13 -6.92
CA TRP A 310 -20.07 9.51 -6.65
C TRP A 310 -20.89 9.50 -7.93
N TYR A 311 -22.12 9.02 -7.83
CA TYR A 311 -23.00 8.86 -8.98
C TYR A 311 -24.40 9.37 -8.66
N GLY A 312 -24.97 10.17 -9.55
CA GLY A 312 -26.40 10.49 -9.48
C GLY A 312 -27.26 9.27 -9.80
N TYR A 313 -28.55 9.35 -9.49
CA TYR A 313 -29.53 8.33 -9.91
C TYR A 313 -29.62 8.18 -11.44
N ASP A 314 -29.25 9.21 -12.19
CA ASP A 314 -29.12 9.23 -13.65
C ASP A 314 -27.83 8.56 -14.16
N GLY A 315 -26.96 8.09 -13.25
CA GLY A 315 -25.66 7.49 -13.57
C GLY A 315 -24.54 8.49 -13.86
N SER A 316 -24.81 9.79 -13.80
CA SER A 316 -23.78 10.82 -13.99
C SER A 316 -22.73 10.76 -12.89
N LYS A 317 -21.45 10.90 -13.24
CA LYS A 317 -20.32 10.80 -12.29
C LYS A 317 -19.96 12.16 -11.71
N TYR A 318 -19.82 12.21 -10.40
CA TYR A 318 -19.40 13.38 -9.63
C TYR A 318 -18.07 13.10 -8.92
N GLN A 319 -17.28 14.17 -8.74
CA GLN A 319 -16.03 14.10 -8.00
C GLN A 319 -16.27 13.89 -6.50
N SER A 320 -17.21 14.63 -5.92
CA SER A 320 -17.66 14.49 -4.53
C SER A 320 -19.07 15.08 -4.36
N PRO A 321 -19.78 14.75 -3.27
CA PRO A 321 -20.94 15.52 -2.83
C PRO A 321 -20.47 16.91 -2.43
N ARG A 322 -21.21 17.95 -2.81
CA ARG A 322 -20.77 19.33 -2.66
C ARG A 322 -20.61 19.71 -1.19
N GLY A 323 -19.46 20.27 -0.83
CA GLY A 323 -19.18 20.68 0.55
C GLY A 323 -18.86 19.54 1.52
N TRP A 324 -19.02 18.29 1.10
CA TRP A 324 -18.68 17.12 1.91
C TRP A 324 -17.22 16.73 1.72
N ARG A 325 -16.54 16.46 2.83
CA ARG A 325 -15.22 15.82 2.86
C ARG A 325 -15.30 14.51 3.64
N ARG A 326 -14.50 13.54 3.21
CA ARG A 326 -14.29 12.31 3.96
C ARG A 326 -13.23 12.55 5.03
N ASP A 327 -13.50 12.09 6.24
CA ASP A 327 -12.58 12.23 7.36
C ASP A 327 -12.64 10.98 8.24
N PHE A 328 -11.67 10.85 9.14
CA PHE A 328 -11.50 9.69 10.01
C PHE A 328 -11.59 10.10 11.47
N ARG A 329 -12.31 9.33 12.27
CA ARG A 329 -12.44 9.54 13.72
C ARG A 329 -12.27 8.24 14.48
N TRP A 330 -11.85 8.38 15.73
CA TRP A 330 -11.90 7.32 16.73
C TRP A 330 -13.11 7.51 17.64
N ARG A 331 -13.68 6.42 18.15
CA ARG A 331 -14.69 6.43 19.22
C ARG A 331 -14.43 5.35 20.25
N LEU A 332 -14.75 5.65 21.51
CA LEU A 332 -14.79 4.66 22.59
C LEU A 332 -16.16 3.97 22.57
N ARG A 333 -16.17 2.64 22.54
CA ARG A 333 -17.39 1.85 22.71
C ARG A 333 -17.67 1.62 24.20
N SER A 334 -18.93 1.29 24.50
CA SER A 334 -19.38 0.95 25.86
C SER A 334 -18.62 -0.22 26.50
N ASN A 335 -18.01 -1.10 25.69
CA ASN A 335 -17.17 -2.20 26.14
C ASN A 335 -15.69 -1.82 26.39
N GLY A 336 -15.36 -0.53 26.38
CA GLY A 336 -14.01 -0.03 26.61
C GLY A 336 -13.06 -0.18 25.42
N ARG A 337 -13.53 -0.66 24.26
CA ARG A 337 -12.72 -0.80 23.04
C ARG A 337 -12.77 0.46 22.19
N TRP A 338 -11.65 0.77 21.56
CA TRP A 338 -11.54 1.87 20.61
C TRP A 338 -11.77 1.38 19.19
N GLU A 339 -12.54 2.15 18.44
CA GLU A 339 -12.82 1.88 17.03
C GLU A 339 -12.57 3.11 16.17
N GLY A 340 -11.79 2.93 15.12
CA GLY A 340 -11.62 3.89 14.05
C GLY A 340 -12.72 3.73 13.00
N TYR A 341 -13.28 4.83 12.52
CA TYR A 341 -14.28 4.82 11.47
C TYR A 341 -14.12 6.02 10.53
N TRP A 342 -14.44 5.79 9.26
CA TRP A 342 -14.59 6.85 8.27
C TRP A 342 -15.98 7.44 8.36
N TYR A 343 -16.08 8.74 8.12
CA TYR A 343 -17.34 9.48 7.99
C TYR A 343 -17.20 10.58 6.96
N TRP A 344 -18.32 11.05 6.42
CA TRP A 344 -18.40 12.25 5.62
C TRP A 344 -18.90 13.39 6.48
N THR A 345 -18.38 14.59 6.28
CA THR A 345 -18.88 15.80 6.95
C THR A 345 -18.81 17.02 6.05
N ASN A 346 -19.79 17.91 6.19
CA ASN A 346 -19.82 19.24 5.58
C ASN A 346 -19.56 20.37 6.60
N GLY A 347 -19.15 20.03 7.82
CA GLY A 347 -18.97 20.97 8.94
C GLY A 347 -20.19 21.12 9.85
N HIS A 348 -21.40 20.82 9.36
CA HIS A 348 -22.64 20.88 10.13
C HIS A 348 -23.22 19.49 10.42
N GLU A 349 -23.06 18.58 9.46
CA GLU A 349 -23.61 17.24 9.49
C GLU A 349 -22.51 16.19 9.34
N THR A 350 -22.85 14.96 9.74
CA THR A 350 -21.98 13.80 9.58
C THR A 350 -22.76 12.59 9.06
N VAL A 351 -22.24 11.93 8.03
CA VAL A 351 -22.79 10.67 7.48
C VAL A 351 -21.77 9.56 7.69
N ARG A 352 -22.22 8.43 8.24
CA ARG A 352 -21.33 7.28 8.48
C ARG A 352 -20.90 6.66 7.16
N ASP A 353 -19.61 6.39 7.02
CA ASP A 353 -19.04 5.85 5.80
C ASP A 353 -18.67 4.37 5.95
N THR A 354 -17.75 4.09 6.87
CA THR A 354 -17.19 2.76 7.10
C THR A 354 -16.86 2.65 8.58
N GLU A 355 -17.57 1.76 9.31
CA GLU A 355 -17.34 1.53 10.73
C GLU A 355 -16.25 0.48 10.98
N ASN A 356 -15.64 0.43 12.17
CA ASN A 356 -14.74 -0.65 12.58
C ASN A 356 -13.57 -0.88 11.62
N CYS A 357 -12.96 0.20 11.13
CA CYS A 357 -11.82 0.13 10.23
C CYS A 357 -10.53 -0.26 10.95
N PHE A 358 -10.43 0.13 12.22
CA PHE A 358 -9.31 -0.17 13.09
C PHE A 358 -9.89 -0.49 14.46
N ILE A 359 -9.62 -1.68 14.98
CA ILE A 359 -10.02 -2.08 16.34
C ILE A 359 -8.78 -2.13 17.20
N TRP A 360 -8.85 -1.49 18.37
CA TRP A 360 -7.86 -1.65 19.42
C TRP A 360 -8.48 -2.33 20.64
N SER A 361 -7.84 -3.40 21.08
CA SER A 361 -8.05 -4.03 22.38
C SER A 361 -6.74 -3.97 23.15
N ARG A 362 -6.80 -3.48 24.39
CA ARG A 362 -5.67 -3.54 25.34
C ARG A 362 -5.18 -4.96 25.56
#